data_AF-A0A7S9C5H8-F1
#
_entry.id   AF-A0A7S9C5H8-F1
#
_cell.length_a   1.000
_cell.length_b   1.000
_cell.length_c   1.000
_cell.angle_alpha   90.00
_cell.angle_beta   90.00
_cell.angle_gamma   90.00
#
_symmetry.space_group_name_H-M   'P 1'
#
loop_
_entity.id
_entity.type
_entity.pdbx_description
1 polymer ?
#
loop_
_entity_poly.entity_id
_entity_poly.type
_entity_poly.pdbx_seq_one_letter_code
_entity_poly.pdbx_strand_id
1 'polypeptide(L)'
;MSTRLPTAAVHKTAYLLGLILLSGAAPAQQLQQRPGDLIQPQIVGGTETQPNSRPYQVALLSSGRQVCGGTLISPDWVLTAAHCLDSASTSTLTVQVGAHSISRRDGQNHRVSQIIRHENWRGAQGIRSGWDIAVLRLATPAAAGVQPAKLPSVAVENQIAAVGRYVTVSGWGLTRNQGSPSDVLREVDLPVISNASCSSELRFNLPASAVCGGGAGGRSACNGDSGGPYAAALNGRHYSIGTVSWGQSCQGATVFTRTSSYLDWIAQKTGVRPDDGNPGDQPPVARFSATVNGLNVAFADASSDDRGVQRWAWNFGDGASSTQASPSHAYAQPGSYTVTLTVTDTANQSHSSSQLVNVGGDGGGCAGLPAWSAATLYNTGAQVAYAGARYQAIWWSQGARPDIYTNVWSRQGSCQ
;
A
#
# COMPACT_ATOMS: atom_id res chain seq x y z
N MET A 1 -90.51 -80.06 -10.62
CA MET A 1 -90.15 -80.34 -9.21
C MET A 1 -89.25 -79.18 -8.77
N SER A 2 -89.74 -78.02 -8.35
CA SER A 2 -90.62 -77.65 -7.22
C SER A 2 -89.98 -77.83 -5.85
N THR A 3 -89.45 -76.72 -5.29
CA THR A 3 -89.45 -76.27 -3.87
C THR A 3 -88.66 -74.94 -3.77
N ARG A 4 -89.32 -73.77 -3.73
CA ARG A 4 -89.68 -72.92 -2.54
C ARG A 4 -88.46 -72.48 -1.69
N LEU A 5 -88.03 -71.22 -1.75
CA LEU A 5 -88.42 -70.03 -0.91
C LEU A 5 -87.90 -70.13 0.55
N PRO A 6 -87.50 -69.02 1.24
CA PRO A 6 -88.22 -67.74 1.23
C PRO A 6 -87.37 -66.45 1.32
N THR A 7 -88.15 -65.40 1.53
CA THR A 7 -88.04 -63.95 1.42
C THR A 7 -87.32 -63.17 2.53
N ALA A 8 -86.93 -61.95 2.16
CA ALA A 8 -87.02 -60.67 2.89
C ALA A 8 -85.99 -60.30 4.00
N ALA A 9 -85.16 -59.32 3.62
CA ALA A 9 -85.12 -57.95 4.15
C ALA A 9 -84.46 -57.60 5.51
N VAL A 10 -83.87 -56.39 5.45
CA VAL A 10 -83.66 -55.35 6.48
C VAL A 10 -82.27 -55.24 7.13
N HIS A 11 -81.75 -54.01 6.93
CA HIS A 11 -80.69 -53.23 7.57
C HIS A 11 -79.88 -53.81 8.74
N LYS A 12 -78.56 -53.54 8.71
CA LYS A 12 -77.92 -52.64 9.70
C LYS A 12 -76.47 -52.27 9.33
N THR A 13 -76.25 -50.96 9.41
CA THR A 13 -75.06 -50.15 9.73
C THR A 13 -73.75 -50.80 10.19
N ALA A 14 -72.66 -50.31 9.58
CA ALA A 14 -71.32 -49.95 10.10
C ALA A 14 -70.53 -50.92 11.00
N TYR A 15 -69.28 -51.25 10.62
CA TYR A 15 -68.04 -50.68 11.19
C TYR A 15 -66.77 -51.31 10.56
N LEU A 16 -65.70 -50.51 10.64
CA LEU A 16 -64.33 -50.62 10.13
C LEU A 16 -63.53 -51.89 10.48
N LEU A 17 -62.59 -52.24 9.58
CA LEU A 17 -61.17 -52.62 9.77
C LEU A 17 -60.68 -53.14 8.40
N GLY A 18 -59.55 -52.79 7.79
CA GLY A 18 -58.30 -52.17 8.22
C GLY A 18 -57.16 -52.84 7.43
N LEU A 19 -56.30 -52.01 6.82
CA LEU A 19 -54.98 -52.29 6.19
C LEU A 19 -54.90 -53.12 4.89
N ILE A 20 -54.26 -52.55 3.86
CA ILE A 20 -52.83 -52.73 3.53
C ILE A 20 -52.40 -51.66 2.49
N LEU A 21 -51.26 -51.01 2.74
CA LEU A 21 -50.56 -50.07 1.86
C LEU A 21 -49.86 -50.81 0.72
N LEU A 22 -49.87 -50.26 -0.50
CA LEU A 22 -48.76 -50.34 -1.47
C LEU A 22 -48.83 -49.16 -2.44
N SER A 23 -47.67 -48.53 -2.61
CA SER A 23 -47.35 -47.30 -3.31
C SER A 23 -47.44 -47.40 -4.84
N GLY A 24 -48.03 -46.37 -5.47
CA GLY A 24 -47.93 -46.11 -6.91
C GLY A 24 -48.06 -44.61 -7.19
N ALA A 25 -47.02 -44.02 -7.80
CA ALA A 25 -46.94 -42.60 -8.13
C ALA A 25 -47.78 -42.27 -9.39
N ALA A 26 -48.43 -41.10 -9.39
CA ALA A 26 -49.16 -40.52 -10.53
C ALA A 26 -48.37 -39.37 -11.19
N PRO A 27 -48.63 -39.06 -12.48
CA PRO A 27 -47.65 -38.41 -13.36
C PRO A 27 -47.65 -36.88 -13.28
N ALA A 28 -46.49 -36.29 -13.62
CA ALA A 28 -46.31 -34.86 -13.81
C ALA A 28 -46.79 -34.41 -15.20
N GLN A 29 -47.63 -33.36 -15.25
CA GLN A 29 -47.88 -32.57 -16.46
C GLN A 29 -47.28 -31.15 -16.31
N GLN A 30 -46.83 -30.65 -17.45
CA GLN A 30 -45.75 -29.68 -17.67
C GLN A 30 -46.09 -28.22 -17.31
N LEU A 31 -45.07 -27.51 -16.82
CA LEU A 31 -44.84 -26.10 -17.16
C LEU A 31 -43.47 -25.97 -17.85
N GLN A 32 -43.55 -25.66 -19.14
CA GLN A 32 -42.63 -24.88 -19.99
C GLN A 32 -41.11 -25.07 -19.84
N GLN A 33 -40.53 -25.54 -20.95
CA GLN A 33 -39.10 -25.62 -21.24
C GLN A 33 -38.40 -24.26 -21.06
N ARG A 34 -37.32 -24.23 -20.27
CA ARG A 34 -36.32 -23.13 -20.30
C ARG A 34 -35.16 -23.54 -21.21
N PRO A 35 -34.57 -22.60 -21.97
CA PRO A 35 -33.47 -22.89 -22.88
C PRO A 35 -32.26 -23.41 -22.10
N GLY A 36 -31.60 -24.43 -22.67
CA GLY A 36 -30.29 -24.85 -22.21
C GLY A 36 -29.28 -23.75 -22.45
N ASP A 37 -28.84 -23.09 -21.38
CA ASP A 37 -27.60 -22.33 -21.37
C ASP A 37 -26.45 -23.26 -20.99
N LEU A 38 -25.73 -23.62 -22.05
CA LEU A 38 -24.34 -24.03 -22.13
C LEU A 38 -23.54 -23.76 -20.83
N ILE A 39 -23.24 -24.80 -20.06
CA ILE A 39 -22.18 -24.73 -19.03
C ILE A 39 -20.85 -24.68 -19.77
N GLN A 40 -20.36 -23.47 -20.04
CA GLN A 40 -19.06 -23.23 -20.67
C GLN A 40 -17.95 -23.05 -19.61
N PRO A 41 -16.72 -23.53 -19.89
CA PRO A 41 -15.65 -23.67 -18.91
C PRO A 41 -15.04 -22.32 -18.49
N GLN A 42 -15.20 -21.98 -17.21
CA GLN A 42 -14.59 -20.81 -16.54
C GLN A 42 -13.47 -21.26 -15.62
N ILE A 43 -12.38 -20.47 -15.44
CA ILE A 43 -11.61 -20.35 -14.14
C ILE A 43 -12.64 -20.49 -13.05
N VAL A 44 -12.58 -21.44 -12.12
CA VAL A 44 -13.76 -21.85 -11.33
C VAL A 44 -14.59 -20.63 -10.84
N GLY A 45 -15.66 -20.28 -11.57
CA GLY A 45 -16.50 -19.10 -11.37
C GLY A 45 -16.12 -17.73 -11.97
N GLY A 46 -15.18 -17.63 -12.92
CA GLY A 46 -14.62 -16.39 -13.49
C GLY A 46 -14.94 -16.12 -14.96
N THR A 47 -15.21 -14.87 -15.32
CA THR A 47 -15.63 -14.43 -16.65
C THR A 47 -14.44 -14.04 -17.54
N GLU A 48 -14.64 -14.06 -18.86
CA GLU A 48 -13.68 -13.41 -19.76
C GLU A 48 -13.67 -11.90 -19.50
N THR A 49 -12.49 -11.31 -19.50
CA THR A 49 -12.33 -9.86 -19.33
C THR A 49 -12.71 -9.12 -20.61
N GLN A 50 -13.09 -7.84 -20.50
CA GLN A 50 -13.09 -6.98 -21.68
C GLN A 50 -11.62 -6.79 -22.14
N PRO A 51 -11.31 -6.89 -23.44
CA PRO A 51 -9.95 -6.65 -23.92
C PRO A 51 -9.39 -5.32 -23.40
N ASN A 52 -8.13 -5.34 -22.97
CA ASN A 52 -7.40 -4.19 -22.40
C ASN A 52 -7.94 -3.64 -21.06
N SER A 53 -8.97 -4.25 -20.46
CA SER A 53 -9.52 -3.78 -19.17
C SER A 53 -8.61 -4.06 -17.96
N ARG A 54 -7.58 -4.90 -18.13
CA ARG A 54 -6.54 -5.19 -17.14
C ARG A 54 -5.18 -4.80 -17.71
N PRO A 55 -4.91 -3.50 -17.91
CA PRO A 55 -3.76 -3.04 -18.68
C PRO A 55 -2.41 -3.25 -17.97
N TYR A 56 -2.45 -3.64 -16.70
CA TYR A 56 -1.30 -4.02 -15.88
C TYR A 56 -1.00 -5.53 -15.91
N GLN A 57 -1.86 -6.35 -16.53
CA GLN A 57 -1.70 -7.79 -16.55
C GLN A 57 -0.43 -8.18 -17.32
N VAL A 58 0.33 -9.10 -16.73
CA VAL A 58 1.54 -9.65 -17.34
C VAL A 58 1.46 -11.17 -17.42
N ALA A 59 1.96 -11.72 -18.54
CA ALA A 59 2.27 -13.13 -18.71
C ALA A 59 3.79 -13.34 -18.73
N LEU A 60 4.28 -14.27 -17.92
CA LEU A 60 5.66 -14.75 -17.93
C LEU A 60 5.76 -15.98 -18.82
N LEU A 61 6.60 -15.88 -19.85
CA LEU A 61 6.74 -16.90 -20.89
C LEU A 61 8.14 -17.51 -20.83
N SER A 62 8.22 -18.80 -20.54
CA SER A 62 9.44 -19.59 -20.65
C SER A 62 9.44 -20.35 -21.97
N SER A 63 10.45 -20.10 -22.82
CA SER A 63 10.52 -20.69 -24.17
C SER A 63 9.23 -20.49 -24.99
N GLY A 64 8.57 -19.33 -24.82
CA GLY A 64 7.32 -18.99 -25.52
C GLY A 64 6.05 -19.61 -24.94
N ARG A 65 6.14 -20.42 -23.88
CA ARG A 65 4.99 -20.97 -23.16
C ARG A 65 4.75 -20.19 -21.86
N GLN A 66 3.51 -19.82 -21.58
CA GLN A 66 3.17 -19.20 -20.31
C GLN A 66 3.40 -20.15 -19.14
N VAL A 67 4.10 -19.65 -18.13
CA VAL A 67 4.40 -20.38 -16.88
C VAL A 67 3.79 -19.71 -15.66
N CYS A 68 3.71 -18.38 -15.65
CA CYS A 68 3.18 -17.59 -14.54
C CYS A 68 2.59 -16.27 -15.04
N GLY A 69 1.93 -15.54 -14.15
CA GLY A 69 1.53 -14.15 -14.32
C GLY A 69 2.46 -13.15 -13.64
N GLY A 70 2.07 -11.89 -13.74
CA GLY A 70 2.70 -10.77 -13.05
C GLY A 70 1.81 -9.53 -13.10
N THR A 71 2.26 -8.49 -12.42
CA THR A 71 1.65 -7.16 -12.42
C THR A 71 2.67 -6.14 -12.86
N LEU A 72 2.40 -5.38 -13.93
CA LEU A 72 3.20 -4.23 -14.32
C LEU A 72 3.02 -3.13 -13.26
N ILE A 73 4.10 -2.69 -12.60
CA ILE A 73 4.07 -1.68 -11.51
C ILE A 73 4.80 -0.37 -11.86
N SER A 74 5.59 -0.38 -12.93
CA SER A 74 6.10 0.81 -13.64
C SER A 74 6.18 0.46 -15.14
N PRO A 75 6.53 1.40 -16.04
CA PRO A 75 6.75 1.07 -17.44
C PRO A 75 7.77 -0.05 -17.68
N ASP A 76 8.71 -0.29 -16.76
CA ASP A 76 9.79 -1.25 -16.92
C ASP A 76 9.93 -2.26 -15.76
N TRP A 77 9.09 -2.21 -14.73
CA TRP A 77 9.11 -3.14 -13.60
C TRP A 77 7.82 -3.95 -13.50
N VAL A 78 7.99 -5.25 -13.29
CA VAL A 78 6.90 -6.21 -13.06
C VAL A 78 7.08 -6.85 -11.69
N LEU A 79 6.00 -6.89 -10.92
CA LEU A 79 5.87 -7.63 -9.67
C LEU A 79 5.34 -9.04 -9.97
N THR A 80 5.90 -10.07 -9.33
CA THR A 80 5.45 -11.46 -9.47
C THR A 80 5.82 -12.27 -8.22
N ALA A 81 5.49 -13.56 -8.20
CA ALA A 81 5.89 -14.49 -7.15
C ALA A 81 7.33 -14.97 -7.36
N ALA A 82 8.06 -15.21 -6.27
CA ALA A 82 9.44 -15.69 -6.35
C ALA A 82 9.52 -17.12 -6.87
N HIS A 83 8.57 -17.98 -6.53
CA HIS A 83 8.53 -19.38 -6.99
C HIS A 83 8.43 -19.50 -8.51
N CYS A 84 7.82 -18.52 -9.18
CA CYS A 84 7.77 -18.45 -10.64
C CYS A 84 9.16 -18.31 -11.28
N LEU A 85 10.15 -17.88 -10.50
CA LEU A 85 11.48 -17.52 -10.96
C LEU A 85 12.58 -18.43 -10.40
N ASP A 86 12.24 -19.54 -9.73
CA ASP A 86 13.23 -20.46 -9.11
C ASP A 86 14.22 -21.04 -10.14
N SER A 87 13.73 -21.35 -11.35
CA SER A 87 14.54 -21.88 -12.46
C SER A 87 14.63 -20.91 -13.64
N ALA A 88 14.16 -19.67 -13.49
CA ALA A 88 14.14 -18.70 -14.56
C ALA A 88 15.51 -18.02 -14.75
N SER A 89 15.83 -17.70 -16.00
CA SER A 89 16.98 -16.86 -16.36
C SER A 89 16.54 -15.74 -17.30
N THR A 90 17.28 -14.63 -17.32
CA THR A 90 17.03 -13.52 -18.26
C THR A 90 17.16 -13.93 -19.73
N SER A 91 17.89 -15.02 -20.01
CA SER A 91 18.10 -15.53 -21.37
C SER A 91 16.92 -16.33 -21.92
N THR A 92 16.12 -16.95 -21.04
CA THR A 92 15.02 -17.86 -21.41
C THR A 92 13.64 -17.29 -21.11
N LEU A 93 13.57 -16.28 -20.25
CA LEU A 93 12.33 -15.64 -19.83
C LEU A 93 12.01 -14.45 -20.74
N THR A 94 10.78 -14.45 -21.24
CA THR A 94 10.17 -13.30 -21.92
C THR A 94 8.88 -12.91 -21.21
N VAL A 95 8.48 -11.67 -21.40
CA VAL A 95 7.33 -11.08 -20.73
C VAL A 95 6.38 -10.55 -21.79
N GLN A 96 5.09 -10.86 -21.65
CA GLN A 96 4.05 -10.23 -22.45
C GLN A 96 3.17 -9.35 -21.56
N VAL A 97 3.04 -8.07 -21.92
CA VAL A 97 2.33 -7.06 -21.14
C VAL A 97 1.05 -6.66 -21.87
N GLY A 98 -0.06 -6.60 -21.14
CA GLY A 98 -1.34 -6.10 -21.64
C GLY A 98 -2.02 -6.97 -22.70
N ALA A 99 -1.66 -8.25 -22.81
CA ALA A 99 -2.35 -9.16 -23.71
C ALA A 99 -3.79 -9.42 -23.24
N HIS A 100 -4.68 -9.70 -24.20
CA HIS A 100 -5.95 -10.36 -23.95
C HIS A 100 -5.85 -11.84 -24.33
N SER A 101 -5.31 -12.15 -25.52
CA SER A 101 -5.12 -13.52 -26.01
C SER A 101 -3.64 -13.87 -26.18
N ILE A 102 -3.22 -14.94 -25.49
CA ILE A 102 -1.83 -15.42 -25.54
C ILE A 102 -1.49 -15.95 -26.94
N SER A 103 -2.38 -16.75 -27.56
CA SER A 103 -2.13 -17.33 -28.88
C SER A 103 -2.11 -16.27 -29.99
N ARG A 104 -2.93 -15.23 -29.88
CA ARG A 104 -2.94 -14.10 -30.83
C ARG A 104 -1.74 -13.18 -30.69
N ARG A 105 -1.03 -13.27 -29.55
CA ARG A 105 0.11 -12.41 -29.21
C ARG A 105 -0.24 -10.93 -29.32
N ASP A 106 -1.42 -10.56 -28.82
CA ASP A 106 -1.96 -9.20 -28.92
C ASP A 106 -1.41 -8.22 -27.86
N GLY A 107 -0.57 -8.71 -26.94
CA GLY A 107 0.19 -7.88 -26.00
C GLY A 107 1.61 -7.52 -26.47
N GLN A 108 2.26 -6.64 -25.70
CA GLN A 108 3.63 -6.20 -25.97
C GLN A 108 4.65 -7.20 -25.44
N ASN A 109 5.57 -7.68 -26.29
CA ASN A 109 6.59 -8.65 -25.91
C ASN A 109 7.91 -7.97 -25.52
N HIS A 110 8.43 -8.33 -24.35
CA HIS A 110 9.66 -7.78 -23.78
C HIS A 110 10.63 -8.88 -23.37
N ARG A 111 11.92 -8.61 -23.54
CA ARG A 111 12.98 -9.38 -22.87
C ARG A 111 13.11 -8.93 -21.42
N VAL A 112 13.67 -9.79 -20.58
CA VAL A 112 13.97 -9.47 -19.18
C VAL A 112 15.45 -9.09 -19.06
N SER A 113 15.74 -7.92 -18.47
CA SER A 113 17.12 -7.48 -18.21
C SER A 113 17.59 -7.85 -16.80
N GLN A 114 16.67 -7.99 -15.85
CA GLN A 114 17.00 -8.26 -14.46
C GLN A 114 15.90 -9.06 -13.76
N ILE A 115 16.30 -9.99 -12.89
CA ILE A 115 15.42 -10.77 -12.01
C ILE A 115 15.92 -10.59 -10.58
N ILE A 116 15.04 -10.16 -9.68
CA ILE A 116 15.33 -10.03 -8.25
C ILE A 116 14.27 -10.78 -7.46
N ARG A 117 14.67 -11.88 -6.83
CA ARG A 117 13.85 -12.57 -5.82
C ARG A 117 14.15 -11.96 -4.45
N HIS A 118 13.16 -11.94 -3.57
CA HIS A 118 13.38 -11.51 -2.20
C HIS A 118 14.51 -12.33 -1.54
N GLU A 119 15.41 -11.68 -0.80
CA GLU A 119 16.63 -12.29 -0.24
C GLU A 119 16.34 -13.41 0.76
N ASN A 120 15.18 -13.34 1.40
CA ASN A 120 14.68 -14.36 2.33
C ASN A 120 13.91 -15.52 1.65
N TRP A 121 13.71 -15.49 0.34
CA TRP A 121 13.11 -16.60 -0.37
C TRP A 121 14.03 -17.85 -0.31
N ARG A 122 13.43 -19.02 -0.10
CA ARG A 122 14.15 -20.30 0.09
C ARG A 122 13.72 -21.39 -0.90
N GLY A 123 12.92 -21.05 -1.91
CA GLY A 123 12.43 -21.98 -2.93
C GLY A 123 11.02 -22.50 -2.67
N ALA A 124 10.37 -22.98 -3.74
CA ALA A 124 8.96 -23.38 -3.75
C ALA A 124 8.61 -24.48 -2.73
N GLN A 125 9.56 -25.31 -2.30
CA GLN A 125 9.34 -26.32 -1.25
C GLN A 125 8.92 -25.68 0.09
N GLY A 126 9.34 -24.43 0.34
CA GLY A 126 9.04 -23.65 1.54
C GLY A 126 8.02 -22.54 1.30
N ILE A 127 7.17 -22.61 0.27
CA ILE A 127 6.29 -21.50 -0.15
C ILE A 127 5.40 -20.96 0.98
N ARG A 128 5.00 -21.81 1.94
CA ARG A 128 4.17 -21.42 3.08
C ARG A 128 4.90 -20.56 4.13
N SER A 129 6.23 -20.52 4.10
CA SER A 129 7.05 -19.71 5.00
C SER A 129 7.09 -18.23 4.62
N GLY A 130 6.45 -17.84 3.51
CA GLY A 130 6.39 -16.46 3.04
C GLY A 130 7.56 -16.09 2.12
N TRP A 131 7.76 -14.79 1.91
CA TRP A 131 8.79 -14.23 1.02
C TRP A 131 8.65 -14.62 -0.46
N ASP A 132 7.48 -15.11 -0.86
CA ASP A 132 7.17 -15.47 -2.23
C ASP A 132 6.84 -14.23 -3.07
N ILE A 133 7.85 -13.38 -3.25
CA ILE A 133 7.76 -12.13 -4.00
C ILE A 133 9.06 -11.86 -4.76
N ALA A 134 8.91 -11.38 -5.98
CA ALA A 134 10.01 -11.01 -6.85
C ALA A 134 9.63 -9.82 -7.73
N VAL A 135 10.65 -9.09 -8.17
CA VAL A 135 10.53 -8.08 -9.21
C VAL A 135 11.43 -8.42 -10.38
N LEU A 136 10.97 -8.12 -11.58
CA LEU A 136 11.77 -8.26 -12.80
C LEU A 136 11.70 -6.98 -13.61
N ARG A 137 12.82 -6.67 -14.27
CA ARG A 137 12.96 -5.49 -15.11
C ARG A 137 12.86 -5.86 -16.58
N LEU A 138 12.02 -5.14 -17.32
CA LEU A 138 11.94 -5.24 -18.77
C LEU A 138 13.20 -4.61 -19.40
N ALA A 139 13.69 -5.19 -20.48
CA ALA A 139 14.82 -4.65 -21.22
C ALA A 139 14.48 -3.32 -21.94
N THR A 140 13.21 -3.16 -22.30
CA THR A 140 12.64 -1.93 -22.85
C THR A 140 11.36 -1.59 -22.10
N PRO A 141 11.08 -0.31 -21.78
CA PRO A 141 9.81 0.08 -21.19
C PRO A 141 8.63 -0.30 -22.09
N ALA A 142 7.51 -0.66 -21.47
CA ALA A 142 6.26 -0.86 -22.17
C ALA A 142 5.73 0.46 -22.75
N ALA A 143 5.24 0.41 -23.99
CA ALA A 143 4.77 1.56 -24.74
C ALA A 143 3.35 1.99 -24.32
N ALA A 144 2.90 3.13 -24.83
CA ALA A 144 1.57 3.66 -24.58
C ALA A 144 0.46 2.63 -24.91
N GLY A 145 -0.61 2.62 -24.11
CA GLY A 145 -1.73 1.66 -24.24
C GLY A 145 -1.74 0.57 -23.16
N VAL A 146 -0.62 0.38 -22.44
CA VAL A 146 -0.61 -0.35 -21.17
C VAL A 146 -0.43 0.62 -20.01
N GLN A 147 -1.06 0.31 -18.87
CA GLN A 147 -1.05 1.16 -17.68
C GLN A 147 -0.61 0.32 -16.49
N PRO A 148 0.53 0.64 -15.86
CA PRO A 148 0.96 -0.04 -14.64
C PRO A 148 -0.07 0.13 -13.51
N ALA A 149 -0.24 -0.91 -12.71
CA ALA A 149 -0.94 -0.82 -11.44
C ALA A 149 -0.08 -0.03 -10.43
N LYS A 150 -0.76 0.69 -9.55
CA LYS A 150 -0.15 1.36 -8.40
C LYS A 150 0.13 0.36 -7.28
N LEU A 151 1.11 0.67 -6.45
CA LEU A 151 1.29 0.00 -5.16
C LEU A 151 0.44 0.74 -4.12
N PRO A 152 -0.42 0.07 -3.34
CA PRO A 152 -1.24 0.76 -2.36
C PRO A 152 -0.43 1.16 -1.12
N SER A 153 -0.66 2.36 -0.59
CA SER A 153 -0.35 2.62 0.83
C SER A 153 -1.20 1.72 1.73
N VAL A 154 -0.81 1.55 3.00
CA VAL A 154 -1.62 0.79 3.98
C VAL A 154 -3.02 1.39 4.15
N ALA A 155 -3.15 2.72 4.05
CA ALA A 155 -4.44 3.39 4.12
C ALA A 155 -5.33 3.06 2.91
N VAL A 156 -4.77 3.07 1.70
CA VAL A 156 -5.49 2.68 0.47
C VAL A 156 -5.90 1.23 0.53
N GLU A 157 -4.99 0.34 0.91
CA GLU A 157 -5.29 -1.10 1.05
C GLU A 157 -6.45 -1.31 2.04
N ASN A 158 -6.42 -0.65 3.21
CA ASN A 158 -7.51 -0.74 4.19
C ASN A 158 -8.85 -0.23 3.64
N GLN A 159 -8.84 0.69 2.68
CA GLN A 159 -10.06 1.20 2.05
C GLN A 159 -10.66 0.21 1.03
N ILE A 160 -9.82 -0.43 0.22
CA ILE A 160 -10.27 -1.20 -0.97
C ILE A 160 -10.13 -2.71 -0.82
N ALA A 161 -9.38 -3.18 0.17
CA ALA A 161 -9.11 -4.59 0.43
C ALA A 161 -9.32 -4.96 1.91
N ALA A 162 -10.19 -4.23 2.63
CA ALA A 162 -10.67 -4.68 3.94
C ALA A 162 -11.44 -6.02 3.83
N VAL A 163 -11.48 -6.79 4.93
CA VAL A 163 -12.24 -8.05 5.01
C VAL A 163 -13.68 -7.83 4.55
N GLY A 164 -14.16 -8.70 3.65
CA GLY A 164 -15.48 -8.63 3.02
C GLY A 164 -15.53 -7.78 1.75
N ARG A 165 -14.52 -6.96 1.44
CA ARG A 165 -14.40 -6.30 0.14
C ARG A 165 -14.01 -7.31 -0.93
N TYR A 166 -14.45 -7.07 -2.15
CA TYR A 166 -14.12 -7.89 -3.30
C TYR A 166 -12.93 -7.29 -4.05
N VAL A 167 -11.96 -8.15 -4.35
CA VAL A 167 -10.75 -7.81 -5.09
C VAL A 167 -10.62 -8.81 -6.21
N THR A 168 -10.19 -8.33 -7.38
CA THR A 168 -10.17 -9.12 -8.61
C THR A 168 -8.86 -9.89 -8.71
N VAL A 169 -8.95 -11.18 -9.01
CA VAL A 169 -7.83 -11.96 -9.55
C VAL A 169 -8.02 -12.08 -11.04
N SER A 170 -6.96 -11.88 -11.82
CA SER A 170 -6.98 -12.09 -13.27
C SER A 170 -5.79 -12.90 -13.77
N GLY A 171 -6.03 -13.68 -14.82
CA GLY A 171 -5.01 -14.52 -15.43
C GLY A 171 -5.53 -15.44 -16.53
N TRP A 172 -4.62 -16.26 -17.04
CA TRP A 172 -4.86 -17.27 -18.08
C TRP A 172 -4.71 -18.69 -17.53
N GLY A 173 -4.74 -18.83 -16.19
CA GLY A 173 -4.62 -20.12 -15.52
C GLY A 173 -5.71 -21.11 -15.92
N LEU A 174 -5.64 -22.28 -15.30
CA LEU A 174 -6.56 -23.37 -15.53
C LEU A 174 -7.98 -22.92 -15.22
N THR A 175 -8.88 -23.22 -16.15
CA THR A 175 -10.28 -22.89 -15.94
C THR A 175 -10.89 -23.76 -14.84
N ARG A 176 -10.51 -25.03 -14.75
CA ARG A 176 -11.01 -25.96 -13.73
C ARG A 176 -9.88 -26.81 -13.18
N ASN A 177 -10.12 -27.50 -12.06
CA ASN A 177 -9.21 -28.54 -11.59
C ASN A 177 -8.88 -29.50 -12.73
N GLN A 178 -7.59 -29.70 -13.01
CA GLN A 178 -7.09 -30.54 -14.11
C GLN A 178 -7.61 -30.14 -15.52
N GLY A 179 -8.03 -28.88 -15.70
CA GLY A 179 -8.45 -28.33 -16.98
C GLY A 179 -7.28 -27.90 -17.87
N SER A 180 -7.61 -27.17 -18.94
CA SER A 180 -6.62 -26.47 -19.78
C SER A 180 -6.54 -24.99 -19.39
N PRO A 181 -5.37 -24.35 -19.53
CA PRO A 181 -5.24 -22.90 -19.44
C PRO A 181 -6.19 -22.20 -20.40
N SER A 182 -6.63 -20.98 -20.05
CA SER A 182 -7.44 -20.18 -20.97
C SER A 182 -6.55 -19.46 -21.98
N ASP A 183 -6.98 -19.38 -23.24
CA ASP A 183 -6.28 -18.53 -24.21
C ASP A 183 -6.53 -17.05 -23.97
N VAL A 184 -7.75 -16.70 -23.55
CA VAL A 184 -8.21 -15.34 -23.29
C VAL A 184 -8.08 -14.99 -21.81
N LEU A 185 -7.86 -13.71 -21.51
CA LEU A 185 -7.72 -13.24 -20.15
C LEU A 185 -9.05 -13.35 -19.41
N ARG A 186 -9.02 -13.97 -18.23
CA ARG A 186 -10.18 -14.18 -17.39
C ARG A 186 -9.98 -13.56 -16.01
N GLU A 187 -11.08 -13.35 -15.32
CA GLU A 187 -11.07 -12.78 -13.98
C GLU A 187 -12.16 -13.31 -13.08
N VAL A 188 -11.94 -13.18 -11.77
CA VAL A 188 -12.92 -13.47 -10.75
C VAL A 188 -12.72 -12.54 -9.56
N ASP A 189 -13.83 -12.04 -9.02
CA ASP A 189 -13.82 -11.28 -7.78
C ASP A 189 -13.87 -12.21 -6.58
N LEU A 190 -12.86 -12.10 -5.70
CA LEU A 190 -12.77 -12.86 -4.47
C LEU A 190 -12.94 -11.92 -3.27
N PRO A 191 -13.83 -12.26 -2.32
CA PRO A 191 -13.92 -11.50 -1.08
C PRO A 191 -12.64 -11.69 -0.27
N VAL A 192 -12.09 -10.60 0.26
CA VAL A 192 -10.97 -10.64 1.21
C VAL A 192 -11.46 -11.31 2.48
N ILE A 193 -10.74 -12.32 2.96
CA ILE A 193 -10.99 -12.98 4.24
C ILE A 193 -9.88 -12.70 5.23
N SER A 194 -10.20 -12.75 6.52
CA SER A 194 -9.21 -12.55 7.56
C SER A 194 -8.15 -13.65 7.52
N ASN A 195 -6.91 -13.33 7.91
CA ASN A 195 -5.85 -14.34 8.01
C ASN A 195 -6.21 -15.44 9.01
N ALA A 196 -7.02 -15.16 10.03
CA ALA A 196 -7.51 -16.17 10.98
C ALA A 196 -8.48 -17.16 10.30
N SER A 197 -9.47 -16.67 9.55
CA SER A 197 -10.38 -17.50 8.77
C SER A 197 -9.62 -18.33 7.74
N CYS A 198 -8.70 -17.70 7.01
CA CYS A 198 -7.88 -18.36 6.01
C CYS A 198 -6.96 -19.43 6.64
N SER A 199 -6.36 -19.15 7.81
CA SER A 199 -5.54 -20.11 8.53
C SER A 199 -6.34 -21.34 8.99
N SER A 200 -7.60 -21.13 9.39
CA SER A 200 -8.52 -22.21 9.77
C SER A 200 -8.85 -23.11 8.57
N GLU A 201 -9.21 -22.52 7.43
CA GLU A 201 -9.49 -23.28 6.19
C GLU A 201 -8.26 -24.07 5.72
N LEU A 202 -7.08 -23.44 5.74
CA LEU A 202 -5.84 -24.03 5.22
C LEU A 202 -5.12 -24.93 6.23
N ARG A 203 -5.60 -25.01 7.48
CA ARG A 203 -4.97 -25.71 8.61
C ARG A 203 -3.49 -25.33 8.76
N PHE A 204 -3.19 -24.03 8.64
CA PHE A 204 -1.84 -23.50 8.65
C PHE A 204 -1.83 -22.05 9.15
N ASN A 205 -0.86 -21.69 10.01
CA ASN A 205 -0.75 -20.33 10.53
C ASN A 205 -0.11 -19.42 9.48
N LEU A 206 -0.91 -18.53 8.90
CA LEU A 206 -0.43 -17.61 7.88
C LEU A 206 0.37 -16.44 8.49
N PRO A 207 1.46 -16.02 7.83
CA PRO A 207 2.17 -14.81 8.23
C PRO A 207 1.33 -13.56 7.97
N ALA A 208 1.61 -12.47 8.69
CA ALA A 208 0.97 -11.17 8.46
C ALA A 208 1.22 -10.62 7.04
N SER A 209 2.33 -11.04 6.41
CA SER A 209 2.69 -10.72 5.03
C SER A 209 1.86 -11.46 3.98
N ALA A 210 0.86 -12.24 4.39
CA ALA A 210 -0.14 -12.82 3.50
C ALA A 210 -1.45 -12.01 3.54
N VAL A 211 -2.14 -12.00 2.42
CA VAL A 211 -3.55 -11.60 2.29
C VAL A 211 -4.29 -12.74 1.60
N CYS A 212 -5.53 -13.00 2.03
CA CYS A 212 -6.32 -14.10 1.48
C CYS A 212 -7.60 -13.62 0.82
N GLY A 213 -7.96 -14.26 -0.28
CA GLY A 213 -9.24 -14.11 -0.95
C GLY A 213 -9.91 -15.48 -1.10
N GLY A 214 -11.22 -15.56 -0.87
CA GLY A 214 -11.99 -16.80 -1.06
C GLY A 214 -13.08 -17.03 -0.02
N GLY A 215 -13.81 -18.15 -0.11
CA GLY A 215 -14.63 -18.69 1.00
C GLY A 215 -16.11 -19.02 0.70
N ALA A 216 -16.73 -18.52 -0.37
CA ALA A 216 -18.13 -18.84 -0.69
C ALA A 216 -18.32 -19.24 -2.17
N GLY A 217 -19.01 -20.38 -2.41
CA GLY A 217 -19.42 -20.82 -3.75
C GLY A 217 -18.34 -21.46 -4.64
N GLY A 218 -17.18 -21.81 -4.09
CA GLY A 218 -16.12 -22.56 -4.81
C GLY A 218 -15.19 -21.73 -5.69
N ARG A 219 -15.25 -20.39 -5.63
CA ARG A 219 -14.39 -19.48 -6.44
C ARG A 219 -13.01 -19.31 -5.80
N SER A 220 -11.95 -19.42 -6.60
CA SER A 220 -10.54 -19.36 -6.18
C SER A 220 -9.64 -19.04 -7.37
N ALA A 221 -8.42 -18.54 -7.14
CA ALA A 221 -7.37 -18.58 -8.16
C ALA A 221 -6.96 -20.04 -8.45
N CYS A 222 -6.41 -20.32 -9.63
CA CYS A 222 -6.05 -21.67 -10.05
C CYS A 222 -4.64 -21.73 -10.67
N ASN A 223 -4.17 -22.92 -11.01
CA ASN A 223 -2.82 -23.13 -11.55
C ASN A 223 -2.59 -22.29 -12.81
N GLY A 224 -1.45 -21.60 -12.91
CA GLY A 224 -1.14 -20.70 -14.05
C GLY A 224 -1.48 -19.23 -13.81
N ASP A 225 -2.23 -18.92 -12.75
CA ASP A 225 -2.40 -17.56 -12.24
C ASP A 225 -1.27 -17.16 -11.27
N SER A 226 -0.41 -18.11 -10.88
CA SER A 226 0.76 -17.90 -10.01
C SER A 226 1.56 -16.67 -10.39
N GLY A 227 1.84 -15.81 -9.41
CA GLY A 227 2.52 -14.53 -9.61
C GLY A 227 1.65 -13.42 -10.21
N GLY A 228 0.45 -13.74 -10.71
CA GLY A 228 -0.51 -12.80 -11.24
C GLY A 228 -1.14 -11.88 -10.19
N PRO A 229 -1.88 -10.85 -10.65
CA PRO A 229 -2.41 -9.80 -9.80
C PRO A 229 -3.58 -10.27 -8.94
N TYR A 230 -3.59 -9.81 -7.68
CA TYR A 230 -4.80 -9.58 -6.89
C TYR A 230 -4.97 -8.07 -6.76
N ALA A 231 -5.91 -7.49 -7.50
CA ALA A 231 -5.98 -6.06 -7.73
C ALA A 231 -7.38 -5.47 -7.54
N ALA A 232 -7.42 -4.21 -7.10
CA ALA A 232 -8.65 -3.46 -6.88
C ALA A 232 -8.55 -2.08 -7.54
N ALA A 233 -9.70 -1.49 -7.86
CA ALA A 233 -9.77 -0.15 -8.43
C ALA A 233 -10.16 0.91 -7.38
N LEU A 234 -9.53 2.08 -7.45
CA LEU A 234 -9.90 3.28 -6.68
C LEU A 234 -9.66 4.51 -7.56
N ASN A 235 -10.67 5.38 -7.68
CA ASN A 235 -10.56 6.66 -8.41
C ASN A 235 -10.00 6.52 -9.85
N GLY A 236 -10.40 5.49 -10.58
CA GLY A 236 -9.94 5.23 -11.95
C GLY A 236 -8.53 4.65 -12.06
N ARG A 237 -7.90 4.27 -10.95
CA ARG A 237 -6.60 3.61 -10.89
C ARG A 237 -6.72 2.18 -10.39
N HIS A 238 -5.82 1.31 -10.82
CA HIS A 238 -5.71 -0.06 -10.33
C HIS A 238 -4.57 -0.17 -9.32
N TYR A 239 -4.77 -0.92 -8.25
CA TYR A 239 -3.81 -1.14 -7.18
C TYR A 239 -3.52 -2.63 -7.03
N SER A 240 -2.24 -2.99 -6.96
CA SER A 240 -1.78 -4.37 -6.70
C SER A 240 -1.85 -4.66 -5.20
N ILE A 241 -2.90 -5.35 -4.75
CA ILE A 241 -3.07 -5.74 -3.34
C ILE A 241 -2.15 -6.91 -2.99
N GLY A 242 -1.97 -7.85 -3.92
CA GLY A 242 -1.07 -8.98 -3.73
C GLY A 242 -0.73 -9.72 -5.01
N THR A 243 0.16 -10.70 -4.88
CA THR A 243 0.53 -11.63 -5.95
C THR A 243 0.05 -13.03 -5.62
N VAL A 244 -0.57 -13.73 -6.57
CA VAL A 244 -1.02 -15.13 -6.39
C VAL A 244 0.19 -15.98 -5.97
N SER A 245 0.11 -16.62 -4.79
CA SER A 245 1.22 -17.41 -4.25
C SER A 245 0.86 -18.89 -4.22
N TRP A 246 -0.10 -19.31 -3.41
CA TRP A 246 -0.52 -20.70 -3.31
C TRP A 246 -1.96 -20.88 -2.82
N GLY A 247 -2.50 -22.09 -3.02
CA GLY A 247 -3.80 -22.53 -2.52
C GLY A 247 -3.82 -24.05 -2.41
N GLN A 248 -4.81 -24.62 -1.69
CA GLN A 248 -4.92 -26.09 -1.57
C GLN A 248 -5.52 -26.75 -2.81
N SER A 249 -6.38 -26.04 -3.53
CA SER A 249 -7.04 -26.48 -4.76
C SER A 249 -7.55 -25.26 -5.53
N CYS A 250 -8.14 -25.44 -6.72
CA CYS A 250 -8.85 -24.35 -7.38
C CYS A 250 -10.26 -24.11 -6.79
N GLN A 251 -10.38 -24.27 -5.47
CA GLN A 251 -11.56 -24.03 -4.65
C GLN A 251 -11.11 -23.59 -3.25
N GLY A 252 -11.89 -22.70 -2.63
CA GLY A 252 -11.65 -22.22 -1.26
C GLY A 252 -10.71 -21.01 -1.19
N ALA A 253 -10.05 -20.84 -0.05
CA ALA A 253 -9.10 -19.75 0.16
C ALA A 253 -7.87 -19.85 -0.75
N THR A 254 -7.57 -18.75 -1.44
CA THR A 254 -6.30 -18.49 -2.11
C THR A 254 -5.44 -17.57 -1.24
N VAL A 255 -4.16 -17.91 -1.11
CA VAL A 255 -3.15 -17.09 -0.43
C VAL A 255 -2.39 -16.26 -1.47
N PHE A 256 -2.31 -14.96 -1.19
CA PHE A 256 -1.53 -14.00 -1.94
C PHE A 256 -0.44 -13.42 -1.05
N THR A 257 0.72 -13.15 -1.63
CA THR A 257 1.74 -12.34 -0.95
C THR A 257 1.25 -10.90 -0.89
N ARG A 258 1.12 -10.33 0.32
CA ARG A 258 0.55 -9.00 0.53
C ARG A 258 1.53 -7.91 0.11
N THR A 259 1.20 -7.14 -0.93
CA THR A 259 2.08 -6.11 -1.50
C THR A 259 2.52 -5.07 -0.48
N SER A 260 1.60 -4.62 0.39
CA SER A 260 1.89 -3.59 1.39
C SER A 260 2.95 -4.01 2.42
N SER A 261 3.12 -5.31 2.66
CA SER A 261 4.16 -5.84 3.55
C SER A 261 5.57 -5.80 2.96
N TYR A 262 5.69 -5.45 1.68
CA TYR A 262 6.95 -5.46 0.94
C TYR A 262 7.25 -4.10 0.28
N LEU A 263 6.53 -3.03 0.61
CA LEU A 263 6.69 -1.72 -0.05
C LEU A 263 8.12 -1.18 0.05
N ASP A 264 8.74 -1.24 1.22
CA ASP A 264 10.12 -0.77 1.42
C ASP A 264 11.10 -1.57 0.56
N TRP A 265 10.90 -2.89 0.48
CA TRP A 265 11.71 -3.76 -0.35
C TRP A 265 11.51 -3.44 -1.84
N ILE A 266 10.27 -3.31 -2.31
CA ILE A 266 9.96 -2.95 -3.69
C ILE A 266 10.58 -1.59 -4.03
N ALA A 267 10.42 -0.58 -3.18
CA ALA A 267 10.99 0.75 -3.36
C ALA A 267 12.52 0.71 -3.41
N GLN A 268 13.17 -0.05 -2.53
CA GLN A 268 14.62 -0.22 -2.54
C GLN A 268 15.12 -0.86 -3.83
N LYS A 269 14.40 -1.85 -4.36
CA LYS A 269 14.82 -2.60 -5.56
C LYS A 269 14.51 -1.90 -6.88
N THR A 270 13.42 -1.15 -6.93
CA THR A 270 12.82 -0.67 -8.18
C THR A 270 12.68 0.85 -8.26
N GLY A 271 12.71 1.55 -7.13
CA GLY A 271 12.33 2.96 -7.02
C GLY A 271 10.82 3.22 -7.07
N VAL A 272 9.98 2.20 -7.30
CA VAL A 272 8.52 2.33 -7.31
C VAL A 272 8.01 2.46 -5.88
N ARG A 273 7.34 3.58 -5.57
CA ARG A 273 6.81 3.92 -4.25
C ARG A 273 5.29 3.70 -4.16
N PRO A 274 4.73 3.50 -2.95
CA PRO A 274 3.29 3.43 -2.76
C PRO A 274 2.59 4.73 -3.17
N ASP A 275 1.39 4.58 -3.70
CA ASP A 275 0.43 5.64 -4.00
C ASP A 275 -0.60 5.69 -2.86
N ASP A 276 -0.86 6.90 -2.36
CA ASP A 276 -1.73 7.14 -1.21
C ASP A 276 -3.22 7.25 -1.57
N GLY A 277 -3.58 6.99 -2.83
CA GLY A 277 -4.96 7.06 -3.29
C GLY A 277 -5.40 8.47 -3.65
N ASN A 278 -4.55 9.47 -3.42
CA ASN A 278 -4.80 10.83 -3.81
C ASN A 278 -4.33 11.06 -5.25
N PRO A 279 -5.16 11.67 -6.12
CA PRO A 279 -4.73 11.91 -7.48
C PRO A 279 -3.53 12.84 -7.66
N GLY A 280 -3.14 13.61 -6.65
CA GLY A 280 -2.04 14.58 -6.70
C GLY A 280 -0.89 14.30 -5.72
N ASP A 281 0.32 14.60 -6.18
CA ASP A 281 1.53 14.79 -5.36
C ASP A 281 1.20 15.74 -4.19
N GLN A 282 1.55 15.43 -2.95
CA GLN A 282 1.30 16.35 -1.84
C GLN A 282 2.41 17.40 -1.79
N PRO A 283 2.14 18.65 -1.39
CA PRO A 283 3.19 19.63 -1.21
C PRO A 283 4.15 19.18 -0.10
N PRO A 284 5.45 19.51 -0.20
CA PRO A 284 6.39 19.19 0.86
C PRO A 284 6.03 19.97 2.12
N VAL A 285 6.54 19.53 3.27
CA VAL A 285 6.39 20.24 4.55
C VAL A 285 7.77 20.67 5.04
N ALA A 286 8.06 21.96 4.84
CA ALA A 286 9.28 22.59 5.34
C ALA A 286 9.40 22.49 6.87
N ARG A 287 10.52 21.95 7.37
CA ARG A 287 10.86 21.92 8.80
C ARG A 287 12.38 21.97 8.96
N PHE A 288 12.83 22.63 10.01
CA PHE A 288 14.25 22.68 10.35
C PHE A 288 14.49 22.88 11.83
N SER A 289 15.75 22.66 12.23
CA SER A 289 16.30 23.08 13.52
C SER A 289 17.53 23.96 13.32
N ALA A 290 17.86 24.77 14.34
CA ALA A 290 19.00 25.66 14.36
C ALA A 290 19.83 25.44 15.64
N THR A 291 21.14 25.35 15.51
CA THR A 291 22.10 25.26 16.61
C THR A 291 22.98 26.51 16.61
N VAL A 292 22.85 27.33 17.64
CA VAL A 292 23.56 28.62 17.75
C VAL A 292 24.85 28.44 18.56
N ASN A 293 25.96 28.99 18.06
CA ASN A 293 27.24 29.07 18.74
C ASN A 293 27.85 30.47 18.50
N GLY A 294 27.63 31.40 19.43
CA GLY A 294 27.99 32.80 19.26
C GLY A 294 27.30 33.41 18.04
N LEU A 295 28.08 33.88 17.06
CA LEU A 295 27.58 34.45 15.80
C LEU A 295 27.38 33.41 14.69
N ASN A 296 27.77 32.15 14.90
CA ASN A 296 27.63 31.09 13.93
C ASN A 296 26.40 30.23 14.25
N VAL A 297 25.61 29.92 13.23
CA VAL A 297 24.44 29.04 13.35
C VAL A 297 24.54 27.90 12.35
N ALA A 298 24.39 26.67 12.82
CA ALA A 298 24.25 25.48 11.98
C ALA A 298 22.76 25.12 11.86
N PHE A 299 22.27 24.99 10.63
CA PHE A 299 20.90 24.59 10.33
C PHE A 299 20.85 23.15 9.86
N ALA A 300 19.83 22.42 10.29
CA ALA A 300 19.57 21.05 9.84
C ALA A 300 18.17 20.95 9.24
N ASP A 301 18.08 20.48 8.00
CA ASP A 301 16.82 20.14 7.37
C ASP A 301 16.14 18.95 8.08
N ALA A 302 14.85 19.09 8.30
CA ALA A 302 13.96 18.05 8.82
C ALA A 302 12.65 17.98 8.01
N SER A 303 12.66 18.52 6.79
CA SER A 303 11.50 18.58 5.91
C SER A 303 11.06 17.19 5.45
N SER A 304 9.78 17.04 5.15
CA SER A 304 9.18 15.77 4.70
C SER A 304 8.35 15.97 3.44
N ASP A 305 8.32 14.96 2.58
CA ASP A 305 7.54 14.95 1.35
C ASP A 305 7.25 13.50 0.92
N ASP A 306 6.14 13.24 0.21
CA ASP A 306 5.78 11.89 -0.25
C ASP A 306 6.61 11.42 -1.46
N ARG A 307 7.13 12.35 -2.27
CA ARG A 307 7.95 12.05 -3.46
C ARG A 307 9.39 12.53 -3.36
N GLY A 308 9.71 13.29 -2.32
CA GLY A 308 11.03 13.76 -1.96
C GLY A 308 11.23 15.24 -2.28
N VAL A 309 11.98 15.91 -1.42
CA VAL A 309 12.41 17.30 -1.62
C VAL A 309 13.56 17.34 -2.64
N GLN A 310 13.44 18.22 -3.64
CA GLN A 310 14.42 18.39 -4.70
C GLN A 310 15.29 19.64 -4.51
N ARG A 311 14.74 20.71 -3.93
CA ARG A 311 15.43 22.00 -3.76
C ARG A 311 15.16 22.61 -2.39
N TRP A 312 16.18 23.30 -1.86
CA TRP A 312 16.12 24.08 -0.63
C TRP A 312 16.47 25.54 -0.96
N ALA A 313 15.79 26.47 -0.31
CA ALA A 313 16.08 27.89 -0.37
C ALA A 313 15.95 28.49 1.04
N TRP A 314 17.06 28.96 1.58
CA TRP A 314 17.17 29.58 2.89
C TRP A 314 17.22 31.09 2.77
N ASN A 315 16.52 31.79 3.66
CA ASN A 315 16.71 33.20 3.95
C ASN A 315 17.03 33.33 5.44
N PHE A 316 18.22 33.84 5.77
CA PHE A 316 18.71 33.90 7.15
C PHE A 316 18.20 35.10 7.95
N GLY A 317 17.42 36.00 7.32
CA GLY A 317 16.82 37.16 7.97
C GLY A 317 17.72 38.40 8.07
N ASP A 318 18.98 38.30 7.61
CA ASP A 318 19.98 39.38 7.56
C ASP A 318 20.33 39.81 6.12
N GLY A 319 19.62 39.27 5.13
CA GLY A 319 19.86 39.50 3.71
C GLY A 319 20.68 38.40 3.01
N ALA A 320 21.29 37.47 3.76
CA ALA A 320 21.99 36.32 3.20
C ALA A 320 21.04 35.13 2.91
N SER A 321 21.48 34.23 2.02
CA SER A 321 20.71 33.05 1.59
C SER A 321 21.60 31.83 1.31
N SER A 322 20.98 30.66 1.19
CA SER A 322 21.67 29.40 0.81
C SER A 322 20.72 28.43 0.10
N THR A 323 21.27 27.50 -0.67
CA THR A 323 20.53 26.42 -1.35
C THR A 323 20.94 25.01 -0.91
N GLN A 324 21.86 24.91 0.06
CA GLN A 324 22.23 23.62 0.65
C GLN A 324 21.10 23.10 1.54
N ALA A 325 20.96 21.78 1.66
CA ALA A 325 19.95 21.19 2.54
C ALA A 325 20.15 21.62 4.01
N SER A 326 21.38 21.48 4.52
CA SER A 326 21.73 21.82 5.91
C SER A 326 22.96 22.75 5.95
N PRO A 327 22.78 24.08 5.75
CA PRO A 327 23.87 25.04 5.72
C PRO A 327 24.33 25.48 7.12
N SER A 328 25.52 26.08 7.18
CA SER A 328 25.94 26.93 8.29
C SER A 328 26.02 28.40 7.85
N HIS A 329 25.64 29.34 8.71
CA HIS A 329 25.72 30.78 8.44
C HIS A 329 26.37 31.54 9.60
N ALA A 330 27.08 32.62 9.29
CA ALA A 330 27.73 33.49 10.27
C ALA A 330 27.13 34.89 10.18
N TYR A 331 26.55 35.37 11.29
CA TYR A 331 25.91 36.67 11.37
C TYR A 331 26.92 37.76 11.76
N ALA A 332 26.76 38.96 11.21
CA ALA A 332 27.66 40.07 11.51
C ALA A 332 27.45 40.67 12.92
N GLN A 333 26.23 40.57 13.45
CA GLN A 333 25.83 41.17 14.73
C GLN A 333 24.92 40.22 15.54
N PRO A 334 24.98 40.26 16.87
CA PRO A 334 24.01 39.56 17.71
C PRO A 334 22.61 40.15 17.50
N GLY A 335 21.58 39.32 17.56
CA GLY A 335 20.22 39.75 17.27
C GLY A 335 19.24 38.61 17.13
N SER A 336 17.98 38.97 16.91
CA SER A 336 16.92 38.02 16.63
C SER A 336 16.58 38.08 15.15
N TYR A 337 16.76 36.96 14.46
CA TYR A 337 16.61 36.88 13.01
C TYR A 337 15.48 35.90 12.66
N THR A 338 14.55 36.34 11.83
CA THR A 338 13.51 35.45 11.27
C THR A 338 14.13 34.65 10.13
N VAL A 339 14.45 33.39 10.39
CA VAL A 339 15.00 32.47 9.39
C VAL A 339 13.86 31.73 8.71
N THR A 340 13.89 31.71 7.38
CA THR A 340 12.90 31.01 6.55
C THR A 340 13.57 29.93 5.71
N LEU A 341 13.03 28.71 5.76
CA LEU A 341 13.34 27.63 4.82
C LEU A 341 12.14 27.42 3.89
N THR A 342 12.37 27.51 2.60
CA THR A 342 11.46 27.06 1.55
C THR A 342 12.01 25.79 0.90
N VAL A 343 11.20 24.73 0.88
CA VAL A 343 11.53 23.50 0.15
C VAL A 343 10.62 23.33 -1.05
N THR A 344 11.14 22.72 -2.11
CA THR A 344 10.39 22.41 -3.33
C THR A 344 10.56 20.94 -3.70
N ASP A 345 9.45 20.27 -4.00
CA ASP A 345 9.40 18.86 -4.37
C ASP A 345 9.72 18.63 -5.86
N THR A 346 9.57 17.37 -6.29
CA THR A 346 9.76 16.93 -7.67
C THR A 346 8.66 17.36 -8.66
N ALA A 347 7.48 17.78 -8.19
CA ALA A 347 6.42 18.35 -9.02
C ALA A 347 6.38 19.89 -8.98
N ASN A 348 7.39 20.54 -8.41
CA ASN A 348 7.50 21.99 -8.23
C ASN A 348 6.50 22.61 -7.26
N GLN A 349 5.94 21.84 -6.33
CA GLN A 349 5.16 22.39 -5.23
C GLN A 349 6.10 22.77 -4.08
N SER A 350 5.71 23.76 -3.29
CA SER A 350 6.60 24.32 -2.26
C SER A 350 5.87 24.65 -0.98
N HIS A 351 6.60 24.58 0.12
CA HIS A 351 6.17 25.05 1.43
C HIS A 351 7.29 25.81 2.11
N SER A 352 6.93 26.77 2.96
CA SER A 352 7.89 27.57 3.73
C SER A 352 7.62 27.45 5.23
N SER A 353 8.69 27.41 6.01
CA SER A 353 8.63 27.48 7.46
C SER A 353 9.56 28.58 7.95
N SER A 354 9.09 29.36 8.91
CA SER A 354 9.85 30.47 9.51
C SER A 354 9.96 30.27 11.01
N GLN A 355 11.16 30.51 11.55
CA GLN A 355 11.43 30.47 12.99
C GLN A 355 12.28 31.68 13.37
N LEU A 356 12.04 32.19 14.58
CA LEU A 356 12.87 33.23 15.18
C LEU A 356 14.12 32.59 15.80
N VAL A 357 15.30 32.94 15.31
CA VAL A 357 16.59 32.43 15.80
C VAL A 357 17.33 33.55 16.51
N ASN A 358 17.64 33.36 17.79
CA ASN A 358 18.38 34.32 18.60
C ASN A 358 19.88 34.04 18.49
N VAL A 359 20.59 34.89 17.76
CA VAL A 359 22.03 34.77 17.47
C VAL A 359 22.82 35.66 18.41
N GLY A 360 23.97 35.18 18.89
CA GLY A 360 24.79 35.88 19.88
C GLY A 360 24.33 35.70 21.33
N GLY A 361 23.43 34.75 21.58
CA GLY A 361 23.09 34.27 22.91
C GLY A 361 24.13 33.28 23.41
N ASP A 362 25.26 33.81 23.90
CA ASP A 362 26.05 33.33 25.04
C ASP A 362 27.43 34.04 25.04
N GLY A 363 27.42 35.26 25.62
CA GLY A 363 28.62 36.04 25.93
C GLY A 363 29.14 36.94 24.81
N GLY A 364 29.05 38.26 24.98
CA GLY A 364 29.96 39.15 24.23
C GLY A 364 29.58 40.61 24.00
N GLY A 365 28.36 41.06 24.29
CA GLY A 365 28.07 42.50 24.18
C GLY A 365 28.68 43.32 25.32
N CYS A 366 28.74 42.76 26.53
CA CYS A 366 29.03 43.49 27.77
C CYS A 366 30.15 42.84 28.60
N ALA A 367 31.35 42.67 28.02
CA ALA A 367 32.53 42.17 28.75
C ALA A 367 32.31 40.87 29.57
N GLY A 368 31.61 39.89 29.00
CA GLY A 368 31.39 38.58 29.64
C GLY A 368 30.23 38.49 30.64
N LEU A 369 29.36 39.51 30.72
CA LEU A 369 28.15 39.42 31.54
C LEU A 369 27.09 38.48 30.92
N PRO A 370 26.41 37.65 31.74
CA PRO A 370 25.30 36.82 31.28
C PRO A 370 24.11 37.68 30.85
N ALA A 371 23.36 37.24 29.84
CA ALA A 371 22.11 37.90 29.46
C ALA A 371 21.07 37.79 30.59
N TRP A 372 20.27 38.83 30.79
CA TRP A 372 19.14 38.77 31.72
C TRP A 372 18.07 37.81 31.20
N SER A 373 17.51 36.99 32.10
CA SER A 373 16.44 36.03 31.83
C SER A 373 15.33 36.18 32.86
N ALA A 374 14.07 36.18 32.40
CA ALA A 374 12.92 36.25 33.29
C ALA A 374 12.80 35.01 34.21
N ALA A 375 13.41 33.88 33.83
CA ALA A 375 13.35 32.63 34.56
C ALA A 375 14.44 32.49 35.63
N THR A 376 15.48 33.32 35.61
CA THR A 376 16.62 33.21 36.52
C THR A 376 16.38 34.03 37.79
N LEU A 377 16.71 33.45 38.94
CA LEU A 377 16.72 34.16 40.23
C LEU A 377 18.04 34.93 40.36
N TYR A 378 17.94 36.24 40.60
CA TYR A 378 19.08 37.12 40.79
C TYR A 378 19.14 37.62 42.23
N ASN A 379 20.25 37.33 42.91
CA ASN A 379 20.55 37.89 44.21
C ASN A 379 21.11 39.31 44.06
N THR A 380 20.96 40.12 45.10
CA THR A 380 21.58 41.46 45.18
C THR A 380 23.06 41.39 44.83
N GLY A 381 23.51 42.28 43.94
CA GLY A 381 24.86 42.35 43.42
C GLY A 381 25.09 41.62 42.10
N ALA A 382 24.19 40.74 41.66
CA ALA A 382 24.30 40.04 40.38
C ALA A 382 24.35 41.01 39.19
N GLN A 383 25.20 40.73 38.20
CA GLN A 383 25.36 41.56 37.00
C GLN A 383 24.87 40.84 35.76
N VAL A 384 24.15 41.56 34.91
CA VAL A 384 23.57 41.04 33.66
C VAL A 384 23.68 42.05 32.53
N ALA A 385 23.60 41.55 31.30
CA ALA A 385 23.41 42.33 30.09
C ALA A 385 21.92 42.31 29.69
N TYR A 386 21.36 43.48 29.41
CA TYR A 386 20.00 43.60 28.86
C TYR A 386 19.92 44.83 27.94
N ALA A 387 19.33 44.66 26.74
CA ALA A 387 19.13 45.74 25.78
C ALA A 387 20.37 46.63 25.52
N GLY A 388 21.56 46.02 25.39
CA GLY A 388 22.81 46.74 25.12
C GLY A 388 23.35 47.56 26.30
N ALA A 389 22.86 47.32 27.51
CA ALA A 389 23.32 47.96 28.74
C ALA A 389 23.62 46.94 29.84
N ARG A 390 24.51 47.35 30.74
CA ARG A 390 24.92 46.60 31.93
C ARG A 390 23.99 46.97 33.08
N TYR A 391 23.52 45.97 33.82
CA TYR A 391 22.70 46.17 35.00
C TYR A 391 23.25 45.38 36.18
N GLN A 392 23.10 45.95 37.38
CA GLN A 392 23.41 45.29 38.64
C GLN A 392 22.14 45.22 39.49
N ALA A 393 21.84 44.04 40.04
CA ALA A 393 20.71 43.87 40.95
C ALA A 393 20.97 44.61 42.26
N ILE A 394 20.08 45.52 42.65
CA ILE A 394 20.08 46.21 43.95
C ILE A 394 19.06 45.60 44.92
N TRP A 395 18.18 44.72 44.42
CA TRP A 395 17.26 43.91 45.19
C TRP A 395 17.15 42.51 44.57
N TRP A 396 16.86 41.50 45.38
CA TRP A 396 16.64 40.15 44.88
C TRP A 396 15.39 40.10 44.00
N SER A 397 15.42 39.37 42.89
CA SER A 397 14.24 39.19 42.04
C SER A 397 14.35 38.01 41.06
N GLN A 398 13.20 37.54 40.59
CA GLN A 398 13.04 36.67 39.41
C GLN A 398 11.97 37.33 38.52
N GLY A 399 12.23 37.46 37.22
CA GLY A 399 11.26 38.03 36.27
C GLY A 399 11.18 39.57 36.20
N ALA A 400 11.77 40.31 37.15
CA ALA A 400 11.79 41.78 37.10
C ALA A 400 12.75 42.28 36.00
N ARG A 401 12.20 42.91 34.96
CA ARG A 401 12.96 43.44 33.82
C ARG A 401 13.90 44.60 34.19
N PRO A 402 15.18 44.61 33.78
CA PRO A 402 16.16 45.61 34.21
C PRO A 402 15.90 47.04 33.74
N ASP A 403 15.23 47.23 32.60
CA ASP A 403 14.90 48.53 32.03
C ASP A 403 13.66 49.19 32.64
N ILE A 404 12.78 48.40 33.27
CA ILE A 404 11.49 48.86 33.81
C ILE A 404 11.56 49.02 35.34
N TYR A 405 12.15 48.04 36.04
CA TYR A 405 12.12 47.98 37.50
C TYR A 405 13.39 48.56 38.11
N THR A 406 13.49 49.89 38.09
CA THR A 406 14.65 50.66 38.59
C THR A 406 14.83 50.57 40.11
N ASN A 407 13.81 50.14 40.84
CA ASN A 407 13.90 49.81 42.26
C ASN A 407 14.54 48.43 42.53
N VAL A 408 14.71 47.60 41.50
CA VAL A 408 15.32 46.26 41.57
C VAL A 408 16.69 46.24 40.86
N TRP A 409 16.85 47.03 39.81
CA TRP A 409 18.04 47.08 38.98
C TRP A 409 18.64 48.48 38.90
N SER A 410 19.95 48.55 39.00
CA SER A 410 20.74 49.77 38.76
C SER A 410 21.48 49.65 37.44
N ARG A 411 21.25 50.59 36.52
CA ARG A 411 21.92 50.66 35.21
C ARG A 411 23.36 51.14 35.38
N GLN A 412 24.32 50.34 34.92
CA GLN A 412 25.76 50.57 35.07
C GLN A 412 26.41 51.23 33.84
N GLY A 413 25.69 51.35 32.73
CA GLY A 413 26.17 51.97 31.50
C GLY A 413 25.80 51.18 30.24
N SER A 414 26.13 51.72 29.08
CA SER A 414 26.05 50.99 27.82
C SER A 414 27.16 49.95 27.72
N CYS A 415 26.91 48.92 26.93
CA CYS A 415 27.92 47.98 26.53
C CYS A 415 28.58 48.54 25.26
N GLN A 416 29.77 49.13 25.41
CA GLN A 416 30.57 49.65 24.30
C GLN A 416 31.49 48.57 23.74
#